data_AF-A0A846D990-F1
#
_entry.id   AF-A0A846D990-F1
#
_cell.length_a   1.000
_cell.length_b   1.000
_cell.length_c   1.000
_cell.angle_alpha   90.00
_cell.angle_beta   90.00
_cell.angle_gamma   90.00
#
_symmetry.space_group_name_H-M   'P 1'
#
loop_
_entity.id
_entity.type
_entity.pdbx_description
1 polymer ?
#
loop_
_entity_poly.entity_id
_entity_poly.type
_entity_poly.pdbx_seq_one_letter_code
_entity_poly.pdbx_strand_id
1 'polypeptide(L)' 'WRAQVGTGARSEKIRTYNYKDNRVTDHRLGQNYSLAPLLEGDLEGLIQACISQDQQEQLEKLASSTSNGQSLN' A
#
# COMPACT_ATOMS: atom_id res chain seq x y z
N TRP A 1 -12.19 -8.43 13.92
CA TRP A 1 -10.96 -9.24 13.93
C TRP A 1 -10.76 -10.05 12.65
N ARG A 2 -11.73 -10.89 12.23
CA ARG A 2 -11.60 -11.70 10.99
C ARG A 2 -11.57 -10.91 9.67
N ALA A 3 -12.13 -9.71 9.61
CA ALA A 3 -12.11 -8.89 8.39
C ALA A 3 -10.74 -8.20 8.17
N GLN A 4 -9.93 -8.05 9.21
CA GLN A 4 -8.65 -7.33 9.16
C GLN A 4 -7.46 -8.26 8.95
N VAL A 5 -7.64 -9.55 9.25
CA VAL A 5 -6.66 -10.62 9.01
C VAL A 5 -7.32 -11.57 8.03
N GLY A 6 -6.77 -11.66 6.81
CA GLY A 6 -7.32 -12.49 5.73
C GLY A 6 -7.29 -14.00 6.02
N THR A 7 -7.46 -14.79 4.97
CA THR A 7 -7.42 -16.27 5.02
C THR A 7 -6.02 -16.81 5.35
N GLY A 8 -4.99 -15.96 5.29
CA GLY A 8 -3.60 -16.33 5.55
C GLY A 8 -2.90 -16.88 4.31
N ALA A 9 -3.53 -16.77 3.15
CA ALA A 9 -2.93 -17.14 1.88
C ALA A 9 -1.67 -16.29 1.61
N ARG A 10 -0.66 -16.89 0.98
CA ARG A 10 0.62 -16.22 0.67
C ARG A 10 0.44 -15.01 -0.26
N SER A 11 -0.64 -14.98 -1.03
CA SER A 11 -1.05 -13.87 -1.90
C SER A 11 -1.62 -12.67 -1.15
N GLU A 12 -2.12 -12.85 0.07
CA GLU A 12 -2.74 -11.79 0.89
C GLU A 12 -1.72 -11.05 1.77
N LYS A 13 -0.43 -11.40 1.67
CA LYS A 13 0.62 -10.76 2.47
C LYS A 13 0.78 -9.29 2.08
N ILE A 14 0.88 -8.43 3.09
CA ILE A 14 1.15 -7.00 2.88
C ILE A 14 2.62 -6.72 2.56
N ARG A 15 3.55 -7.51 3.13
CA ARG A 15 5.00 -7.29 3.02
C ARG A 15 5.78 -8.59 2.99
N THR A 16 7.00 -8.54 2.49
CA THR A 16 7.98 -9.63 2.55
C THR A 16 9.31 -9.09 3.03
N TYR A 17 9.83 -9.65 4.12
CA TYR A 17 11.13 -9.28 4.71
C TYR A 17 12.18 -10.31 4.26
N ASN A 18 13.24 -9.83 3.61
CA ASN A 18 14.35 -10.66 3.12
C ASN A 18 15.66 -10.20 3.78
N TYR A 19 16.11 -10.94 4.79
CA TYR A 19 17.34 -10.66 5.53
C TYR A 19 18.61 -10.82 4.70
N LYS A 20 18.65 -11.80 3.77
CA LYS A 20 19.86 -12.06 2.97
C LYS A 20 20.18 -10.92 2.00
N ASP A 21 19.14 -10.23 1.54
CA ASP A 21 19.22 -9.14 0.56
C ASP A 21 19.03 -7.76 1.21
N ASN A 22 18.97 -7.69 2.55
CA ASN A 22 18.66 -6.48 3.32
C ASN A 22 17.45 -5.70 2.75
N ARG A 23 16.38 -6.41 2.36
CA ARG A 23 15.28 -5.85 1.57
C ARG A 23 13.91 -6.16 2.18
N VAL A 24 13.01 -5.18 2.12
CA VAL A 24 11.59 -5.33 2.42
C VAL A 24 10.78 -4.95 1.21
N THR A 25 9.93 -5.86 0.72
CA THR A 25 8.99 -5.59 -0.38
C THR A 25 7.61 -5.33 0.21
N ASP A 26 7.02 -4.16 -0.05
CA ASP A 26 5.63 -3.87 0.27
C ASP A 26 4.75 -4.12 -0.96
N HIS A 27 3.81 -5.08 -0.84
CA HIS A 27 2.95 -5.51 -1.94
C HIS A 27 1.80 -4.56 -2.20
N ARG A 28 1.48 -3.66 -1.26
CA ARG A 28 0.45 -2.63 -1.43
C ARG A 28 0.96 -1.51 -2.33
N LEU A 29 2.22 -1.14 -2.12
CA LEU A 29 2.91 -0.09 -2.86
C LEU A 29 3.63 -0.60 -4.13
N GLY A 30 3.94 -1.90 -4.19
CA GLY A 30 4.82 -2.46 -5.23
C GLY A 30 6.28 -1.99 -5.12
N GLN A 31 6.67 -1.42 -3.98
CA GLN A 31 8.00 -0.83 -3.76
C GLN A 31 8.88 -1.68 -2.83
N ASN A 32 10.20 -1.53 -2.99
CA ASN A 32 11.20 -2.17 -2.15
C ASN A 32 11.91 -1.13 -1.27
N TYR A 33 12.15 -1.49 -0.01
CA TYR A 33 12.82 -0.67 1.00
C TYR A 33 14.00 -1.42 1.60
N SER A 34 14.94 -0.69 2.19
CA SER A 34 16.05 -1.27 2.96
C SER A 34 15.55 -1.84 4.29
N LEU A 35 15.96 -3.07 4.63
CA LEU A 35 15.51 -3.76 5.83
C LEU A 35 16.07 -3.14 7.12
N ALA A 36 17.36 -2.79 7.15
CA ALA A 36 18.02 -2.24 8.34
C ALA A 36 17.28 -1.04 9.00
N PRO A 37 17.00 0.08 8.30
CA PRO A 37 16.32 1.24 8.91
C PRO A 37 14.89 0.91 9.35
N LEU A 38 14.18 0.05 8.61
CA LEU A 38 12.83 -0.38 9.00
C LEU A 38 12.84 -1.18 10.32
N LEU A 39 13.86 -2.00 10.55
CA LEU A 39 14.01 -2.75 11.79
C LEU A 39 14.41 -1.86 12.97
N GLU A 40 15.12 -0.76 12.69
CA GLU A 40 15.48 0.27 13.68
C GLU A 40 14.30 1.18 14.05
N GLY A 41 13.17 1.06 13.34
CA GLY A 41 11.94 1.81 13.61
C GLY A 41 11.72 3.03 12.73
N ASP A 42 12.59 3.26 11.73
CA ASP A 42 12.38 4.29 10.72
C ASP A 42 11.32 3.83 9.70
N LEU A 43 10.06 3.93 10.12
CA LEU A 43 8.89 3.54 9.33
C LEU A 43 8.19 4.72 8.67
N GLU A 44 8.57 5.96 9.01
CA GLU A 44 7.86 7.17 8.62
C GLU A 44 7.75 7.27 7.09
N GLY A 45 8.87 7.10 6.38
CA GLY A 45 8.88 7.15 4.91
C GLY A 45 7.96 6.10 4.26
N LEU A 46 7.87 4.90 4.83
CA LEU A 46 6.99 3.86 4.32
C LEU A 46 5.51 4.18 4.59
N ILE A 47 5.21 4.70 5.78
CA ILE A 47 3.84 5.07 6.17
C ILE A 47 3.35 6.21 5.29
N GLN A 48 4.16 7.24 5.08
CA GLN A 48 3.80 8.37 4.22
C GLN A 48 3.58 7.93 2.77
N ALA A 49 4.39 7.00 2.25
CA ALA A 49 4.16 6.44 0.92
C ALA A 49 2.80 5.72 0.81
N CYS A 50 2.40 4.95 1.84
CA CYS A 50 1.07 4.34 1.91
C CYS A 50 -0.07 5.36 1.91
N ILE A 51 0.05 6.40 2.73
CA ILE A 51 -0.98 7.45 2.82
C ILE A 51 -1.09 8.17 1.47
N SER A 52 0.04 8.52 0.85
CA SER A 52 0.04 9.22 -0.44
C SER A 52 -0.63 8.40 -1.54
N GLN A 53 -0.34 7.09 -1.62
CA GLN A 53 -0.98 6.24 -2.63
C GLN A 53 -2.49 6.11 -2.40
N ASP A 54 -2.92 5.92 -1.15
CA ASP A 54 -4.34 5.83 -0.84
C ASP A 54 -5.09 7.13 -1.18
N GLN A 55 -4.51 8.29 -0.83
CA GLN A 55 -5.07 9.59 -1.22
C GLN A 55 -5.17 9.75 -2.73
N GLN A 56 -4.15 9.31 -3.48
CA GLN A 56 -4.17 9.37 -4.94
C GLN A 56 -5.29 8.49 -5.52
N GLU A 57 -5.42 7.24 -5.05
CA GLU A 57 -6.49 6.34 -5.47
C GLU A 57 -7.89 6.91 -5.15
N GLN A 58 -8.06 7.57 -4.00
CA GLN A 58 -9.32 8.23 -3.64
C GLN A 58 -9.65 9.40 -4.57
N LEU A 59 -8.66 10.24 -4.90
CA LEU A 59 -8.84 11.36 -5.82
C LEU A 59 -9.19 10.87 -7.24
N GLU A 60 -8.54 9.80 -7.72
CA GLU A 60 -8.85 9.18 -9.01
C GLU A 60 -10.27 8.57 -9.05
N LYS A 61 -10.71 7.93 -7.97
CA LYS A 61 -12.08 7.43 -7.82
C LYS A 61 -13.10 8.57 -7.84
N LEU A 62 -12.81 9.68 -7.17
CA LEU A 62 -13.69 10.84 -7.17
C LEU A 62 -13.79 11.47 -8.57
N ALA A 63 -12.64 11.66 -9.24
CA ALA A 63 -12.58 12.23 -10.59
C ALA A 63 -13.35 11.38 -11.62
N SER A 64 -13.19 10.05 -11.58
CA SER A 64 -13.90 9.11 -12.46
C SER A 64 -15.41 9.04 -12.16
N SER A 65 -15.82 9.28 -10.91
CA SER A 65 -17.23 9.33 -10.53
C SER A 65 -17.93 10.59 -11.06
N THR A 66 -17.22 11.72 -11.11
CA THR A 66 -17.76 13.00 -11.60
C THR A 66 -18.05 12.98 -13.12
N SER A 67 -17.29 12.24 -13.92
CA SER A 67 -17.49 12.17 -15.39
C SER A 67 -18.74 11.39 -15.83
N ASN A 68 -19.25 10.46 -15.02
CA ASN A 68 -20.44 9.66 -15.36
C ASN A 68 -21.78 10.39 -15.14
N GLY A 69 -21.76 11.58 -14.50
CA GLY A 69 -22.97 12.35 -14.16
C GLY A 69 -23.41 13.42 -15.16
N GLN A 70 -22.68 13.63 -16.27
CA GLN A 70 -22.94 14.75 -17.21
C GLN A 70 -23.64 14.34 -18.53
N SER A 71 -24.22 13.14 -18.62
CA SER A 71 -24.93 12.68 -19.83
C SER A 71 -26.43 12.48 -19.59
N LEU A 72 -27.15 13.49 -19.09
CA LEU A 72 -28.61 13.57 -19.18
C LEU A 72 -29.02 15.05 -19.16
N ASN A 73 -29.01 15.68 -20.32
CA ASN A 73 -29.90 16.79 -20.71
C ASN A 73 -30.06 16.77 -22.23
#